data_AF-A0A4R2MXZ8-F1
#
_entry.id   AF-A0A4R2MXZ8-F1
#
_cell.length_a   1.000
_cell.length_b   1.000
_cell.length_c   1.000
_cell.angle_alpha   90.00
_cell.angle_beta   90.00
_cell.angle_gamma   90.00
#
_symmetry.space_group_name_H-M   'P 1'
#
loop_
_entity.id
_entity.type
_entity.pdbx_description
1 polymer ?
#
loop_
_entity_poly.entity_id
_entity_poly.type
_entity_poly.pdbx_seq_one_letter_code
_entity_poly.pdbx_strand_id
1 'polypeptide(L)' 'MRYERGDRVPDAAYLAAVAGHGVDVLYVVTGVRSATFSDRLSSEQVSLLEHYAAATDEGKAAVRYVLTALAQVAKR' A
#
# COMPACT_ATOMS: atom_id res chain seq x y z
N MET A 1 -7.42 -12.55 -28.51
CA MET A 1 -7.15 -12.89 -27.09
C MET A 1 -7.85 -14.20 -26.75
N ARG A 2 -7.19 -15.13 -26.06
CA ARG A 2 -7.68 -16.50 -25.81
C ARG A 2 -8.10 -16.78 -24.35
N TYR A 3 -7.85 -15.83 -23.44
CA TYR A 3 -8.14 -15.99 -22.01
C TYR A 3 -9.63 -15.81 -21.66
N GLU A 4 -10.39 -15.05 -22.48
CA GLU A 4 -11.80 -14.73 -22.24
C GLU A 4 -12.78 -15.85 -22.63
N ARG A 5 -12.27 -16.98 -23.16
CA ARG A 5 -13.10 -18.09 -23.66
C ARG A 5 -13.21 -19.28 -22.70
N GLY A 6 -12.62 -19.20 -21.51
CA GLY A 6 -12.67 -20.29 -20.52
C GLY A 6 -11.76 -21.51 -20.83
N ASP A 7 -11.04 -21.50 -21.96
CA ASP A 7 -10.25 -22.66 -22.42
C ASP A 7 -8.91 -22.85 -21.67
N ARG A 8 -8.42 -21.83 -20.95
CA ARG A 8 -7.16 -21.89 -20.18
C ARG A 8 -7.22 -21.01 -18.95
N VAL A 9 -6.90 -21.61 -17.80
CA VAL A 9 -6.61 -20.89 -16.55
C VAL A 9 -5.25 -20.20 -16.72
N PRO A 10 -5.11 -18.89 -16.42
CA PRO A 10 -3.82 -18.22 -16.44
C PRO A 10 -2.88 -18.88 -15.44
N ASP A 11 -1.67 -19.24 -15.87
CA ASP A 11 -0.66 -19.77 -14.97
C ASP A 11 -0.01 -18.66 -14.13
N ALA A 12 0.72 -19.06 -13.09
CA ALA A 12 1.37 -18.12 -12.18
C ALA A 12 2.44 -17.27 -12.87
N ALA A 13 3.10 -17.78 -13.92
CA ALA A 13 4.13 -17.04 -14.66
C ALA A 13 3.51 -15.90 -15.48
N TYR A 14 2.37 -16.16 -16.12
CA TYR A 14 1.57 -15.16 -16.80
C TYR A 14 1.05 -14.11 -15.83
N LEU A 15 0.48 -14.51 -14.69
CA LEU A 15 0.00 -13.58 -13.66
C LEU A 15 1.13 -12.68 -13.12
N ALA A 16 2.32 -13.24 -12.90
CA ALA A 16 3.49 -12.47 -12.48
C ALA A 16 3.95 -11.47 -13.55
N ALA A 17 3.94 -11.85 -14.83
CA ALA A 17 4.30 -10.96 -15.92
C ALA A 17 3.34 -9.76 -16.01
N VAL A 18 2.03 -9.99 -15.92
CA VAL A 18 1.04 -8.90 -15.98
C VAL A 18 1.03 -8.04 -14.71
N ALA A 19 1.38 -8.60 -13.54
CA ALA A 19 1.58 -7.82 -12.32
C ALA A 19 2.67 -6.73 -12.51
N GLY A 20 3.75 -7.05 -13.23
CA GLY A 20 4.80 -6.09 -13.58
C GLY A 20 4.31 -4.93 -14.47
N HIS A 21 3.16 -5.09 -15.13
CA HIS A 21 2.47 -4.06 -15.90
C HIS A 21 1.37 -3.33 -15.12
N GLY A 22 1.31 -3.51 -13.79
CA GLY A 22 0.36 -2.83 -12.90
C GLY A 22 -1.00 -3.51 -12.79
N VAL A 23 -1.14 -4.75 -13.25
CA VAL A 23 -2.38 -5.53 -13.08
C VAL A 23 -2.51 -6.01 -11.65
N ASP A 24 -3.66 -5.75 -11.03
CA ASP A 24 -4.03 -6.29 -9.73
C ASP A 24 -4.42 -7.77 -9.86
N VAL A 25 -3.45 -8.66 -9.64
CA VAL A 25 -3.64 -10.12 -9.73
C VAL A 25 -4.67 -10.63 -8.72
N LEU A 26 -4.77 -10.03 -7.53
CA LEU A 26 -5.77 -10.41 -6.54
C LEU A 26 -7.17 -10.17 -7.11
N TYR A 27 -7.38 -9.01 -7.73
CA TYR A 27 -8.66 -8.69 -8.39
C TYR A 27 -8.96 -9.63 -9.56
N VAL A 28 -7.96 -9.93 -10.39
CA VAL A 28 -8.14 -10.84 -11.53
C VAL A 28 -8.58 -12.24 -11.10
N VAL A 29 -8.03 -12.76 -10.00
CA VAL A 29 -8.31 -14.13 -9.53
C VAL A 29 -9.56 -14.21 -8.67
N THR A 30 -9.81 -13.20 -7.83
CA THR A 30 -10.82 -13.28 -6.76
C THR A 30 -11.97 -12.31 -6.92
N GLY A 31 -11.86 -11.33 -7.83
CA GLY A 31 -12.78 -10.20 -7.93
C GLY A 31 -12.64 -9.17 -6.81
N VAL A 32 -11.75 -9.38 -5.83
CA VAL A 32 -11.49 -8.46 -4.73
C VAL A 32 -10.34 -7.53 -5.10
N ARG A 33 -10.59 -6.22 -5.11
CA ARG A 33 -9.53 -5.22 -5.32
C ARG A 33 -8.55 -5.27 -4.17
N SER A 34 -7.25 -5.27 -4.48
CA SER A 34 -6.24 -5.01 -3.48
C SER A 34 -6.43 -3.58 -2.99
N ALA A 35 -6.75 -3.41 -1.70
CA ALA A 35 -6.71 -2.10 -1.08
C ALA A 35 -5.28 -1.59 -1.16
N THR A 36 -5.06 -0.45 -1.80
CA THR A 36 -3.77 0.21 -1.72
C THR A 36 -3.57 0.69 -0.29
N PHE A 37 -2.31 0.81 0.15
CA PHE A 37 -2.04 1.30 1.50
C PHE A 37 -2.68 2.68 1.73
N SER A 38 -2.69 3.52 0.71
CA SER A 38 -3.34 4.83 0.70
C SER A 38 -4.85 4.77 0.93
N ASP A 39 -5.55 3.75 0.42
CA ASP A 39 -7.00 3.57 0.64
C ASP A 39 -7.36 3.30 2.10
N ARG A 40 -6.37 2.90 2.92
CA ARG A 40 -6.54 2.56 4.33
C ARG A 40 -6.15 3.70 5.27
N LEU A 41 -5.66 4.82 4.75
CA LEU A 41 -5.25 5.96 5.54
C LEU A 41 -6.40 6.97 5.64
N SER A 42 -6.59 7.54 6.83
CA SER A 42 -7.43 8.73 7.00
C SER A 42 -6.78 9.94 6.33
N SER A 43 -7.56 10.98 6.05
CA SER A 43 -7.04 12.25 5.52
C SER A 43 -5.96 12.87 6.42
N GLU A 44 -6.11 12.71 7.74
CA GLU A 44 -5.12 13.15 8.72
C GLU A 44 -3.80 12.36 8.58
N GLN A 45 -3.87 11.04 8.43
CA GLN A 45 -2.69 10.19 8.25
C GLN A 45 -1.96 10.50 6.93
N VAL A 46 -2.71 10.77 5.86
CA VAL A 46 -2.12 11.21 4.57
C VAL A 46 -1.37 12.52 4.76
N SER A 47 -2.00 13.53 5.37
CA SER A 47 -1.37 14.83 5.60
C SER A 47 -0.13 14.75 6.50
N LEU A 48 -0.16 13.89 7.53
CA LEU A 48 1.01 13.65 8.38
C LEU A 48 2.19 13.09 7.57
N LEU A 49 1.95 12.13 6.68
CA LEU A 49 2.99 11.55 5.83
C LEU A 49 3.55 12.55 4.81
N GLU A 50 2.69 13.39 4.23
CA GLU A 50 3.11 14.45 3.31
C GLU A 50 4.03 15.47 3.99
N HIS A 51 3.63 15.97 5.17
CA HIS A 51 4.46 16.88 5.95
C HIS A 51 5.76 16.22 6.42
N TYR A 52 5.70 14.96 6.84
CA TYR A 52 6.89 14.21 7.22
C TYR A 52 7.85 14.04 6.04
N ALA A 53 7.35 13.75 4.84
CA ALA A 53 8.18 13.60 3.64
C ALA A 53 8.90 14.91 3.27
N ALA A 54 8.19 16.05 3.39
CA ALA A 54 8.69 17.38 3.09
C ALA A 54 9.63 17.98 4.16
N ALA A 55 9.67 17.40 5.37
CA ALA A 55 10.50 17.89 6.46
C ALA A 55 12.00 17.62 6.25
N THR A 56 12.84 18.44 6.91
CA THR A 56 14.29 18.19 7.00
C THR A 56 14.58 16.92 7.80
N ASP A 57 15.82 16.44 7.75
CA ASP A 57 16.22 15.25 8.51
C ASP A 57 16.11 15.45 10.02
N GLU A 58 16.42 16.65 10.51
CA GLU A 58 16.21 17.04 11.92
C GLU A 58 14.72 17.04 12.27
N GLY A 59 13.87 17.58 11.40
CA GLY A 59 12.41 17.57 11.57
C GLY A 59 11.85 16.16 11.64
N LYS A 60 12.28 15.28 10.73
CA LYS A 60 11.92 13.85 10.73
C LYS A 60 12.38 13.15 12.01
N ALA A 61 13.59 13.46 12.50
CA ALA A 61 14.10 12.91 13.76
C ALA A 61 13.27 13.36 14.97
N ALA A 62 12.90 14.64 15.03
CA ALA A 62 12.05 15.18 16.11
C ALA A 62 10.66 14.53 16.11
N VAL A 63 10.01 14.41 14.94
CA VAL A 63 8.70 13.75 14.82
C VAL A 63 8.77 12.31 15.31
N ARG A 64 9.78 11.53 14.89
CA ARG A 64 9.96 10.14 15.36
C ARG A 64 10.12 10.06 16.87
N TYR A 65 10.91 10.97 17.47
CA TYR A 65 11.10 11.02 18.91
C TYR A 65 9.79 11.28 19.65
N VAL A 66 9.05 12.33 19.27
CA VAL A 66 7.79 12.71 19.91
C VAL A 66 6.74 11.61 19.79
N LEU A 67 6.54 11.06 18.59
CA LEU A 67 5.57 9.99 18.37
C LEU A 67 5.92 8.74 19.18
N THR A 68 7.20 8.38 19.27
CA THR A 68 7.64 7.24 20.09
C THR A 68 7.37 7.49 21.57
N ALA A 69 7.71 8.68 22.07
CA ALA A 69 7.49 9.03 23.47
C ALA A 69 5.99 8.97 23.84
N LEU A 70 5.12 9.57 23.02
CA LEU A 70 3.68 9.58 23.26
C LEU A 70 3.05 8.18 23.14
N ALA A 71 3.50 7.36 22.20
CA ALA A 71 3.02 5.99 22.05
C ALA A 71 3.38 5.09 23.24
N GLN A 72 4.51 5.33 23.92
CA GLN A 72 4.89 4.62 25.15
C GLN A 72 4.03 5.05 26.34
N VAL A 73 3.65 6.33 26.42
CA VAL A 73 2.75 6.84 27.47
C VAL A 73 1.35 6.24 27.33
N ALA A 74 0.83 6.09 26.11
CA ALA A 74 -0.50 5.52 25.86
C ALA A 74 -0.62 4.01 26.18
N LYS A 75 0.49 3.30 26.38
CA LYS A 75 0.53 1.86 26.73
C LYS A 75 0.57 1.59 28.24
N ARG A 76 0.49 2.62 29.08
CA ARG A 76 0.48 2.53 30.55
C ARG A 76 -0.91 2.81 31.09
#